data_AF-A0A7V9GMG8-F1
#
_entry.id   AF-A0A7V9GMG8-F1
#
_cell.length_a   1.000
_cell.length_b   1.000
_cell.length_c   1.000
_cell.angle_alpha   90.00
_cell.angle_beta   90.00
_cell.angle_gamma   90.00
#
_symmetry.space_group_name_H-M   'P 1'
#
loop_
_entity.id
_entity.type
_entity.pdbx_description
1 polymer ?
#
loop_
_entity_poly.entity_id
_entity_poly.type
_entity_poly.pdbx_seq_one_letter_code
_entity_poly.pdbx_strand_id
1 'polypeptide(L)' 'MKKNEKGNRSIYGQYNDFYKWKENKDLILFYKFFNGDTGQGLGASHQTGWTALVARLISSLHVKKESVEFVK' A
#
# COMPACT_ATOMS: atom_id res chain seq x y z
N MET A 1 4.80 2.15 2.83
CA MET A 1 5.80 1.25 2.17
C MET A 1 7.11 2.01 2.01
N LYS A 2 8.14 1.66 2.78
CA LYS A 2 9.41 2.40 2.85
C LYS A 2 10.37 1.94 1.73
N LYS A 3 11.12 2.88 1.14
CA LYS A 3 12.22 2.56 0.23
C LYS A 3 13.42 2.06 1.05
N ASN A 4 14.16 1.08 0.53
CA ASN A 4 15.44 0.67 1.14
C ASN A 4 16.56 1.65 0.76
N GLU A 5 17.77 1.39 1.25
CA GLU A 5 18.97 2.21 0.96
C GLU A 5 19.29 2.33 -0.54
N LYS A 6 18.89 1.34 -1.34
CA LYS A 6 19.05 1.31 -2.80
C LYS A 6 17.89 2.00 -3.55
N GLY A 7 16.95 2.62 -2.83
CA GLY A 7 15.76 3.27 -3.39
C GLY A 7 14.65 2.31 -3.83
N ASN A 8 14.80 1.00 -3.62
CA ASN A 8 13.83 -0.01 -4.04
C ASN A 8 12.66 -0.11 -3.06
N ARG A 9 11.48 -0.48 -3.57
CA ARG A 9 10.35 -0.96 -2.76
C ARG A 9 10.13 -2.44 -3.02
N SER A 10 9.92 -3.20 -1.94
CA SER A 10 9.66 -4.64 -2.01
C SER A 10 8.46 -4.96 -2.92
N ILE A 11 7.42 -4.12 -2.90
CA ILE A 11 6.24 -4.27 -3.76
C ILE A 11 6.52 -4.34 -5.27
N TYR A 12 7.59 -3.70 -5.74
CA TYR A 12 7.91 -3.65 -7.17
C TYR A 12 8.71 -4.88 -7.64
N GLY A 13 9.29 -5.65 -6.71
CA GLY A 13 10.09 -6.84 -7.03
C GLY A 13 11.13 -6.56 -8.13
N GLN A 14 11.09 -7.33 -9.20
CA GLN A 14 11.98 -7.20 -10.35
C GLN A 14 11.81 -5.89 -11.15
N TYR A 15 10.68 -5.18 -11.00
CA TYR A 15 10.38 -3.97 -11.76
C TYR A 15 10.91 -2.69 -11.10
N ASN A 16 11.72 -2.79 -10.06
CA ASN A 16 12.21 -1.63 -9.31
C ASN A 16 12.89 -0.57 -10.20
N ASP A 17 13.57 -0.97 -11.28
CA ASP A 17 14.27 -0.03 -12.15
C ASP A 17 13.32 0.90 -12.91
N PHE A 18 12.15 0.41 -13.32
CA PHE A 18 11.10 1.24 -13.93
C PHE A 18 10.60 2.33 -12.97
N TYR A 19 10.48 2.01 -11.67
CA TYR A 19 10.02 2.93 -10.63
C TYR A 19 11.13 3.79 -10.02
N LYS A 20 12.38 3.63 -10.46
CA LYS A 20 13.47 4.56 -10.10
C LYS A 20 13.49 5.79 -11.00
N TRP A 21 12.91 5.72 -12.19
CA TRP A 21 12.83 6.85 -13.11
C TRP A 21 12.08 8.01 -12.45
N LYS A 22 12.53 9.24 -12.73
CA LYS A 22 12.06 10.45 -12.02
C LYS A 22 10.56 10.66 -12.18
N GLU A 23 10.04 10.28 -13.34
CA GLU A 23 8.64 10.37 -13.76
C GLU A 23 7.76 9.35 -13.02
N ASN A 24 8.34 8.22 -12.62
CA ASN A 24 7.63 7.07 -12.05
C ASN A 24 7.88 6.87 -10.55
N LYS A 25 8.77 7.67 -9.94
CA LYS A 25 9.24 7.48 -8.56
C LYS A 25 8.15 7.51 -7.49
N ASP A 26 7.02 8.15 -7.83
CA ASP A 26 5.86 8.36 -6.97
C ASP A 26 4.65 7.50 -7.37
N LEU A 27 4.75 6.71 -8.46
CA LEU A 27 3.72 5.76 -8.88
C LEU A 27 3.67 4.57 -7.91
N ILE A 28 2.72 4.59 -6.96
CA ILE A 28 2.49 3.48 -6.02
C ILE A 28 1.25 2.72 -6.47
N LEU A 29 1.45 1.45 -6.85
CA LEU A 29 0.37 0.57 -7.28
C LEU A 29 -0.11 -0.33 -6.14
N PHE A 30 -1.38 -0.75 -6.23
CA PHE A 30 -1.99 -1.68 -5.31
C PHE A 30 -2.27 -3.01 -6.02
N TYR A 31 -1.74 -4.09 -5.46
CA TYR A 31 -1.81 -5.43 -6.06
C TYR A 31 -2.86 -6.29 -5.35
N LYS A 32 -3.35 -7.33 -6.02
CA LYS A 32 -4.34 -8.26 -5.45
C LYS A 32 -3.76 -9.10 -4.32
N PHE A 33 -2.52 -9.55 -4.49
CA PHE A 33 -1.83 -10.42 -3.56
C PHE A 33 -0.42 -9.88 -3.30
N PHE A 34 0.15 -10.26 -2.18
CA PHE A 34 1.57 -10.03 -1.87
C PHE A 34 2.23 -11.38 -1.64
N ASN A 35 3.44 -11.53 -2.17
CA ASN A 35 4.29 -12.67 -1.84
C ASN A 35 4.70 -12.56 -0.36
N GLY A 36 4.44 -13.62 0.43
CA GLY A 36 4.70 -13.62 1.88
C GLY A 36 6.19 -13.53 2.24
N ASP A 37 7.07 -14.07 1.40
CA ASP A 37 8.51 -14.10 1.66
C ASP A 37 9.18 -12.78 1.24
N THR A 38 8.76 -12.24 0.09
CA THR A 38 9.46 -11.10 -0.54
C THR A 38 8.70 -9.78 -0.43
N GLY A 39 7.39 -9.82 -0.14
CA GLY A 39 6.48 -8.67 -0.14
C GLY A 39 6.15 -8.11 -1.52
N GLN A 40 6.55 -8.80 -2.60
CA GLN A 40 6.27 -8.37 -3.97
C GLN A 40 4.77 -8.40 -4.26
N GLY A 41 4.26 -7.36 -4.92
CA GLY A 41 2.89 -7.30 -5.39
C GLY A 41 2.65 -8.23 -6.60
N LEU A 42 1.57 -9.00 -6.56
CA LEU A 42 1.19 -9.99 -7.57
C LEU A 42 -0.27 -9.79 -8.03
N GLY A 43 -0.53 -10.20 -9.26
CA GLY A 43 -1.84 -10.02 -9.90
C GLY A 43 -2.05 -8.61 -10.45
N ALA A 44 -3.31 -8.26 -10.73
CA ALA A 44 -3.63 -6.95 -11.32
C ALA A 44 -3.28 -5.81 -10.34
N SER A 45 -2.49 -4.85 -10.81
CA SER A 45 -2.12 -3.62 -10.11
C SER A 45 -3.22 -2.54 -10.12
N HIS A 46 -4.30 -2.79 -10.87
CA HIS A 46 -5.38 -1.86 -11.17
C HIS A 46 -6.75 -2.52 -10.99
N GLN A 47 -6.97 -3.26 -9.89
CA GLN A 47 -8.32 -3.71 -9.54
C GLN A 47 -8.96 -2.71 -8.58
N THR A 48 -10.00 -2.00 -9.03
CA THR A 48 -10.92 -1.18 -8.21
C THR A 48 -11.86 -2.05 -7.34
N GLY A 49 -11.36 -3.19 -6.84
CA GLY A 49 -12.12 -4.17 -6.06
C GLY A 49 -11.70 -4.20 -4.59
N TRP A 50 -11.84 -5.35 -3.95
CA TRP A 50 -11.68 -5.61 -2.51
C TRP A 50 -10.51 -4.88 -1.78
N THR A 51 -9.41 -4.52 -2.43
CA THR A 51 -8.36 -3.67 -1.83
C THR A 51 -8.86 -2.29 -1.37
N ALA A 52 -9.75 -1.65 -2.13
CA ALA A 52 -10.40 -0.40 -1.70
C ALA A 52 -11.32 -0.63 -0.48
N LEU A 53 -11.96 -1.80 -0.41
CA LEU A 53 -12.76 -2.20 0.76
C LEU A 53 -11.87 -2.40 1.99
N VAL A 54 -10.71 -3.05 1.86
CA VAL A 54 -9.73 -3.20 2.95
C VAL A 54 -9.22 -1.84 3.45
N ALA A 55 -8.91 -0.91 2.54
CA ALA A 55 -8.52 0.45 2.93
C ALA A 55 -9.64 1.18 3.70
N ARG A 56 -10.90 1.03 3.26
CA ARG A 56 -12.08 1.55 3.96
C ARG A 56 -12.27 0.89 5.33
N LEU A 57 -12.04 -0.42 5.45
CA LEU A 57 -12.11 -1.14 6.73
C LEU A 57 -11.03 -0.64 7.70
N ILE A 58 -9.78 -0.52 7.26
CA ILE A 58 -8.69 0.04 8.07
C ILE A 58 -9.03 1.48 8.52
N SER A 59 -9.53 2.31 7.61
CA SER A 59 -9.98 3.67 7.93
C SER A 59 -11.10 3.66 8.99
N SER A 60 -12.12 2.81 8.82
CA SER A 60 -13.21 2.69 9.80
C SER A 60 -12.78 2.15 11.17
N LEU A 61 -11.76 1.29 11.21
CA LEU A 61 -11.18 0.78 12.46
C LEU A 61 -10.34 1.84 13.18
N HIS A 62 -9.68 2.73 12.43
CA HIS A 62 -8.92 3.85 12.99
C HIS A 62 -9.82 4.93 13.61
N VAL A 63 -11.06 5.09 13.13
CA VAL A 63 -12.02 6.12 13.60
C VAL A 63 -12.61 5.84 15.00
N LYS A 64 -12.31 4.71 15.65
CA LYS A 64 -12.75 4.46 17.04
C LYS A 64 -11.69 4.80 18.08
N LYS A 65 -11.36 6.08 18.23
CA LYS A 65 -10.75 6.59 19.49
C LYS A 65 -10.88 8.11 19.66
N GLU A 66 -12.09 8.65 19.66
CA GLU A 66 -12.40 9.95 20.30
C GLU A 66 -13.91 10.23 20.23
N SER A 67 -14.64 9.84 21.28
CA SER A 67 -15.99 10.36 21.60
C SER A 67 -16.53 9.69 22.87
N VAL A 68 -15.79 9.79 23.99
CA VAL A 68 -16.38 9.60 25.32
C VAL A 68 -15.66 10.50 26.33
N GLU A 69 -15.78 11.82 26.19
CA GLU A 69 -15.56 12.76 27.32
C GLU A 69 -16.12 14.15 26.96
N PHE A 70 -17.44 14.30 26.96
CA PHE A 70 -18.08 15.64 27.01
C PHE A 70 -19.50 15.53 27.58
N VAL A 71 -19.65 14.86 28.73
CA VAL A 71 -20.77 15.09 29.65
C VAL A 71 -20.27 14.85 31.07
N LYS A 72 -19.68 15.88 31.68
CA LYS A 72 -19.75 16.16 33.12
C LYS A 72 -19.75 17.67 33.30
#